data_AF-U2MRA0-F1
#
_entry.id   AF-U2MRA0-F1
#
_cell.length_a   1.000
_cell.length_b   1.000
_cell.length_c   1.000
_cell.angle_alpha   90.00
_cell.angle_beta   90.00
_cell.angle_gamma   90.00
#
_symmetry.space_group_name_H-M   'P 1'
#
loop_
_entity.id
_entity.type
_entity.pdbx_description
1 polymer ?
#
loop_
_entity_poly.entity_id
_entity_poly.type
_entity_poly.pdbx_seq_one_letter_code
_entity_poly.pdbx_strand_id
1 'polypeptide(L)'
;MGNVDKTLLPTGCPTKFNFTWSNTDPQSFTISLLDFTVGKMGMIINFNCAVKTIQLNSWEKEEYKGEGWIKFYGENGSVSGEDAKGVPSQAMGSVVKGYYNVMTHQINFIVNYNMMNVRSECFLQTIDKNRIKTYEKDFKKYEEDLKKYKEEHGL
;
A
#
# COMPACT_ATOMS: atom_id res chain seq x y z
N MET A 1 7.94 -2.54 21.08
CA MET A 1 8.54 -1.58 20.14
C MET A 1 7.40 -0.85 19.47
N GLY A 2 7.32 0.49 19.59
CA GLY A 2 6.22 1.28 19.05
C GLY A 2 6.15 1.22 17.52
N ASN A 3 4.99 1.55 16.96
CA ASN A 3 4.82 1.73 15.52
C ASN A 3 5.73 2.90 15.08
N VAL A 4 6.92 2.59 14.56
CA VAL A 4 7.84 3.58 14.03
C VAL A 4 7.47 3.82 12.58
N ASP A 5 7.01 5.02 12.24
CA ASP A 5 6.84 5.43 10.86
C ASP A 5 8.21 5.41 10.16
N LYS A 6 8.35 4.54 9.16
CA LYS A 6 9.59 4.38 8.38
C LYS A 6 9.65 5.29 7.16
N THR A 7 8.56 5.97 6.83
CA THR A 7 8.54 6.98 5.75
C THR A 7 9.17 8.29 6.21
N LEU A 8 9.15 8.57 7.53
CA LEU A 8 9.73 9.73 8.21
C LEU A 8 9.19 11.11 7.79
N LEU A 9 8.54 11.20 6.63
CA LEU A 9 7.98 12.44 6.09
C LEU A 9 6.46 12.45 6.28
N PRO A 10 5.85 13.57 6.71
CA PRO A 10 4.41 13.67 6.91
C PRO A 10 3.56 13.35 5.66
N THR A 11 4.13 13.54 4.47
CA THR A 11 3.48 13.23 3.19
C THR A 11 3.43 11.74 2.88
N GLY A 12 4.14 10.91 3.64
CA GLY A 12 4.39 9.51 3.34
C GLY A 12 5.29 9.32 2.13
N CYS A 13 5.47 8.05 1.75
CA CYS A 13 6.23 7.64 0.58
C CYS A 13 5.31 7.48 -0.64
N PRO A 14 5.63 8.04 -1.82
CA PRO A 14 4.93 7.72 -3.05
C PRO A 14 5.06 6.22 -3.39
N THR A 15 3.95 5.53 -3.63
CA THR A 15 3.92 4.10 -3.95
C THR A 15 3.08 3.81 -5.19
N LYS A 16 3.51 2.88 -6.04
CA LYS A 16 2.76 2.39 -7.21
C LYS A 16 2.09 1.05 -6.91
N PHE A 17 0.88 1.10 -6.36
CA PHE A 17 0.03 -0.10 -6.27
C PHE A 17 -0.69 -0.34 -7.60
N ASN A 18 -0.69 -1.59 -8.04
CA ASN A 18 -1.44 -2.05 -9.20
C ASN A 18 -2.68 -2.81 -8.76
N PHE A 19 -3.78 -2.60 -9.48
CA PHE A 19 -5.07 -3.22 -9.23
C PHE A 19 -5.49 -3.94 -10.51
N THR A 20 -5.52 -5.27 -10.46
CA THR A 20 -5.82 -6.10 -11.64
C THR A 20 -7.04 -6.97 -11.36
N TRP A 21 -8.14 -6.68 -12.05
CA TRP A 21 -9.37 -7.47 -11.93
C TRP A 21 -9.17 -8.92 -12.37
N SER A 22 -9.85 -9.83 -11.69
CA SER A 22 -9.90 -11.23 -12.12
C SER A 22 -10.73 -11.36 -13.40
N ASN A 23 -10.23 -12.15 -14.35
CA ASN A 23 -10.97 -12.47 -15.58
C ASN A 23 -12.02 -13.58 -15.36
N THR A 24 -12.04 -14.22 -14.18
CA THR A 24 -12.90 -15.37 -13.88
C THR A 24 -13.85 -15.13 -12.71
N ASP A 25 -13.54 -14.20 -11.80
CA ASP A 25 -14.38 -13.85 -10.66
C ASP A 25 -14.62 -12.33 -10.64
N PRO A 26 -15.84 -11.86 -10.98
CA PRO A 26 -16.14 -10.44 -11.08
C PRO A 26 -16.08 -9.70 -9.74
N GLN A 27 -16.08 -10.42 -8.61
CA GLN A 27 -15.97 -9.84 -7.28
C GLN A 27 -14.53 -9.75 -6.78
N SER A 28 -13.56 -10.25 -7.55
CA SER A 28 -12.17 -10.36 -7.12
C SER A 28 -11.21 -9.56 -7.98
N PHE A 29 -10.18 -9.00 -7.34
CA PHE A 29 -9.03 -8.39 -8.01
C PHE A 29 -7.75 -8.65 -7.21
N THR A 30 -6.60 -8.53 -7.86
CA THR A 30 -5.30 -8.61 -7.20
C THR A 30 -4.77 -7.20 -6.97
N ILE A 31 -4.32 -6.94 -5.75
CA ILE A 31 -3.50 -5.77 -5.43
C ILE A 31 -2.05 -6.21 -5.42
N SER A 32 -1.17 -5.49 -6.12
CA SER A 32 0.27 -5.71 -6.07
C SER A 32 1.06 -4.43 -5.87
N LEU A 33 2.24 -4.58 -5.28
CA LEU A 33 3.27 -3.56 -5.18
C LEU A 33 4.56 -4.23 -5.62
N LEU A 34 5.15 -3.75 -6.71
CA LEU A 34 6.32 -4.37 -7.33
C LEU A 34 7.53 -3.46 -7.22
N ASP A 35 8.69 -4.08 -7.08
CA ASP A 35 10.01 -3.42 -7.07
C ASP A 35 10.09 -2.24 -6.10
N PHE A 36 9.42 -2.34 -4.95
CA PHE A 36 9.37 -1.25 -3.99
C PHE A 36 10.60 -1.25 -3.09
N THR A 37 11.34 -0.14 -3.10
CA THR A 37 12.44 0.14 -2.20
C THR A 37 12.49 1.64 -1.94
N VAL A 38 12.96 2.05 -0.76
CA VAL A 38 13.10 3.46 -0.37
C VAL A 38 14.37 3.68 0.43
N GLY A 39 15.06 4.78 0.16
CA GLY A 39 16.29 5.18 0.85
C GLY A 39 17.34 4.08 0.81
N LYS A 40 17.78 3.65 2.00
CA LYS A 40 18.78 2.58 2.18
C LYS A 40 18.12 1.25 2.58
N MET A 41 16.88 0.99 2.16
CA MET A 41 16.27 -0.32 2.37
C MET A 41 17.18 -1.39 1.76
N GLY A 42 17.58 -2.35 2.59
CA GLY A 42 18.49 -3.42 2.18
C GLY A 42 17.85 -4.51 1.33
N MET A 43 16.58 -4.33 0.94
CA MET A 43 15.77 -5.32 0.24
C MET A 43 14.70 -4.65 -0.62
N ILE A 44 14.49 -5.18 -1.82
CA ILE A 44 13.39 -4.81 -2.71
C ILE A 44 12.16 -5.62 -2.32
N ILE A 45 11.00 -4.99 -2.16
CA ILE A 45 9.74 -5.63 -1.80
C ILE A 45 8.86 -5.85 -3.04
N ASN A 46 8.41 -7.08 -3.21
CA ASN A 46 7.34 -7.48 -4.10
C ASN A 46 6.19 -8.05 -3.28
N PHE A 47 4.99 -7.55 -3.51
CA PHE A 47 3.79 -7.94 -2.79
C PHE A 47 2.65 -8.23 -3.75
N ASN A 48 1.89 -9.27 -3.45
CA ASN A 48 0.61 -9.52 -4.11
C ASN A 48 -0.44 -10.06 -3.12
N CYS A 49 -1.69 -9.67 -3.31
CA CYS A 49 -2.80 -10.24 -2.57
C CYS A 49 -4.07 -10.21 -3.43
N ALA A 50 -4.71 -11.36 -3.59
CA ALA A 50 -6.04 -11.44 -4.15
C ALA A 50 -7.04 -10.97 -3.08
N VAL A 51 -7.92 -10.04 -3.45
CA VAL A 51 -8.95 -9.48 -2.59
C VAL A 51 -10.32 -9.71 -3.19
N LYS A 52 -11.33 -9.79 -2.33
CA LYS A 52 -12.75 -9.83 -2.69
C LYS A 52 -13.45 -8.55 -2.29
N THR A 53 -14.38 -8.12 -3.12
CA THR A 53 -15.31 -7.04 -2.82
C THR A 53 -16.43 -7.56 -1.92
N ILE A 54 -16.79 -6.78 -0.90
CA ILE A 54 -17.75 -7.15 0.14
C ILE A 54 -18.62 -5.92 0.43
N GLN A 55 -19.90 -6.15 0.73
CA GLN A 55 -20.76 -5.09 1.24
C GLN A 55 -20.33 -4.67 2.65
N LEU A 56 -20.52 -3.40 2.97
CA LEU A 56 -20.25 -2.87 4.30
C LEU A 56 -21.22 -3.46 5.32
N ASN A 57 -20.71 -3.80 6.50
CA ASN A 57 -21.54 -4.14 7.65
C ASN A 57 -22.14 -2.86 8.29
N SER A 58 -23.00 -3.02 9.30
CA SER A 58 -23.71 -1.89 9.94
C SER A 58 -22.76 -0.83 10.51
N TRP A 59 -21.69 -1.25 11.20
CA TRP A 59 -20.70 -0.32 11.76
C TRP A 59 -19.91 0.41 10.67
N GLU A 60 -19.51 -0.31 9.62
CA GLU A 60 -18.79 0.28 8.49
C GLU A 60 -19.65 1.31 7.75
N LYS A 61 -20.98 1.11 7.68
CA LYS A 61 -21.91 2.11 7.10
C LYS A 61 -22.04 3.39 7.93
N GLU A 62 -21.81 3.31 9.24
CA GLU A 62 -21.81 4.49 10.11
C GLU A 62 -20.55 5.35 9.90
N GLU A 63 -19.40 4.71 9.69
CA GLU A 63 -18.13 5.36 9.41
C GLU A 63 -18.08 5.90 7.96
N TYR A 64 -18.41 5.05 6.99
CA TYR A 64 -18.38 5.35 5.56
C TYR A 64 -19.75 5.78 5.06
N LYS A 65 -20.12 7.02 5.40
CA LYS A 65 -21.42 7.60 5.05
C LYS A 65 -21.55 7.86 3.55
N GLY A 66 -22.78 7.71 3.06
CA GLY A 66 -23.13 7.94 1.66
C GLY A 66 -23.18 6.66 0.82
N GLU A 67 -23.64 6.80 -0.41
CA GLU A 67 -23.76 5.68 -1.34
C GLU A 67 -22.41 5.35 -2.02
N GLY A 68 -22.31 4.14 -2.58
CA GLY A 68 -21.19 3.74 -3.43
C GLY A 68 -19.96 3.19 -2.69
N TRP A 69 -19.99 3.10 -1.36
CA TRP A 69 -18.91 2.45 -0.61
C TRP A 69 -18.95 0.94 -0.76
N ILE A 70 -17.78 0.37 -1.05
CA ILE A 70 -17.50 -1.07 -1.01
C ILE A 70 -16.28 -1.33 -0.14
N LYS A 71 -16.27 -2.49 0.51
CA LYS A 71 -15.09 -3.01 1.19
C LYS A 71 -14.36 -3.94 0.24
N PHE A 72 -13.04 -3.95 0.27
CA PHE A 72 -12.25 -5.03 -0.30
C PHE A 72 -11.35 -5.63 0.77
N TYR A 73 -11.29 -6.96 0.79
CA TYR A 73 -10.58 -7.72 1.80
C TYR A 73 -9.89 -8.92 1.19
N GLY A 74 -8.63 -9.15 1.57
CA GLY A 74 -7.87 -10.32 1.15
C GLY A 74 -6.98 -10.82 2.28
N GLU A 75 -6.80 -12.12 2.30
CA GLU A 75 -5.94 -12.84 3.24
C GLU A 75 -4.97 -13.71 2.44
N ASN A 76 -3.92 -14.21 3.12
CA ASN A 76 -2.92 -15.09 2.51
C ASN A 76 -2.23 -14.47 1.29
N GLY A 77 -2.08 -13.14 1.26
CA GLY A 77 -1.20 -12.48 0.31
C GLY A 77 0.25 -12.94 0.49
N SER A 78 1.03 -12.83 -0.57
CA SER A 78 2.45 -13.12 -0.56
C SER A 78 3.27 -11.84 -0.59
N VAL A 79 4.37 -11.87 0.13
CA VAL A 79 5.42 -10.87 0.03
C VAL A 79 6.73 -11.61 -0.20
N SER A 80 7.51 -11.11 -1.14
CA SER A 80 8.87 -11.56 -1.38
C SER A 80 9.80 -10.37 -1.46
N GLY A 81 11.07 -10.63 -1.26
CA GLY A 81 12.08 -9.63 -1.50
C GLY A 81 13.45 -10.24 -1.66
N GLU A 82 14.31 -9.49 -2.32
CA GLU A 82 15.70 -9.86 -2.55
C GLU A 82 16.58 -8.82 -1.85
N ASP A 83 17.50 -9.30 -1.01
CA ASP A 83 18.47 -8.42 -0.35
C ASP A 83 19.58 -7.94 -1.31
N ALA A 84 20.42 -7.02 -0.86
CA ALA A 84 21.53 -6.50 -1.68
C ALA A 84 22.56 -7.57 -2.13
N LYS A 85 22.51 -8.79 -1.60
CA LYS A 85 23.37 -9.93 -1.96
C LYS A 85 22.66 -10.93 -2.87
N GLY A 86 21.44 -10.65 -3.28
CA GLY A 86 20.65 -11.55 -4.11
C GLY A 86 19.96 -12.67 -3.32
N VAL A 87 19.89 -12.58 -1.99
CA VAL A 87 19.26 -13.62 -1.16
C VAL A 87 17.75 -13.41 -1.15
N PRO A 88 16.96 -14.36 -1.70
CA PRO A 88 15.52 -14.25 -1.72
C PRO A 88 14.95 -14.53 -0.32
N SER A 89 13.87 -13.83 -0.01
CA SER A 89 13.04 -14.04 1.16
C SER A 89 11.57 -14.03 0.73
N GLN A 90 10.75 -14.86 1.37
CA GLN A 90 9.33 -14.94 1.08
C GLN A 90 8.54 -15.19 2.37
N ALA A 91 7.39 -14.54 2.47
CA ALA A 91 6.40 -14.80 3.49
C ALA A 91 5.00 -14.84 2.85
N MET A 92 4.14 -15.63 3.48
CA MET A 92 2.71 -15.72 3.17
C MET A 92 1.91 -15.18 4.36
N GLY A 93 0.62 -14.93 4.16
CA GLY A 93 -0.26 -14.48 5.25
C GLY A 93 -0.39 -12.97 5.33
N SER A 94 0.02 -12.23 4.30
CA SER A 94 -0.29 -10.80 4.21
C SER A 94 -1.81 -10.60 4.16
N VAL A 95 -2.28 -9.52 4.78
CA VAL A 95 -3.71 -9.16 4.85
C VAL A 95 -3.91 -7.77 4.26
N VAL A 96 -4.92 -7.64 3.41
CA VAL A 96 -5.39 -6.36 2.89
C VAL A 96 -6.79 -6.10 3.41
N LYS A 97 -6.99 -4.89 3.93
CA LYS A 97 -8.32 -4.36 4.23
C LYS A 97 -8.43 -2.94 3.70
N GLY A 98 -9.41 -2.68 2.86
CA GLY A 98 -9.64 -1.35 2.34
C GLY A 98 -11.08 -1.06 1.98
N TYR A 99 -11.33 0.21 1.71
CA TYR A 99 -12.62 0.74 1.36
C TYR A 99 -12.46 1.66 0.16
N TYR A 100 -13.42 1.59 -0.75
CA TYR A 100 -13.43 2.37 -1.97
C TYR A 100 -14.85 2.88 -2.22
N ASN A 101 -14.98 4.16 -2.56
CA ASN A 101 -16.24 4.73 -3.01
C ASN A 101 -16.24 4.80 -4.54
N VAL A 102 -17.15 4.06 -5.17
CA VAL A 102 -17.23 3.98 -6.65
C VAL A 102 -17.71 5.28 -7.29
N MET A 103 -18.41 6.13 -6.55
CA MET A 103 -18.98 7.39 -7.03
C MET A 103 -18.01 8.55 -6.87
N THR A 104 -17.36 8.66 -5.71
CA THR A 104 -16.42 9.76 -5.40
C THR A 104 -14.96 9.43 -5.71
N HIS A 105 -14.66 8.17 -6.02
CA HIS A 105 -13.31 7.65 -6.20
C HIS A 105 -12.39 7.85 -4.99
N GLN A 106 -12.97 7.96 -3.80
CA GLN A 106 -12.21 7.96 -2.56
C GLN A 106 -11.77 6.55 -2.19
N ILE A 107 -10.55 6.43 -1.68
CA ILE A 107 -9.96 5.16 -1.27
C ILE A 107 -9.16 5.33 0.01
N ASN A 108 -9.20 4.31 0.87
CA ASN A 108 -8.22 4.10 1.93
C ASN A 108 -8.02 2.59 2.10
N PHE A 109 -6.80 2.18 2.46
CA PHE A 109 -6.54 0.76 2.70
C PHE A 109 -5.28 0.55 3.51
N ILE A 110 -5.21 -0.62 4.11
CA ILE A 110 -4.10 -1.09 4.91
C ILE A 110 -3.59 -2.38 4.28
N VAL A 111 -2.28 -2.50 4.18
CA VAL A 111 -1.59 -3.74 3.87
C VAL A 111 -0.75 -4.13 5.08
N ASN A 112 -1.05 -5.27 5.67
CA ASN A 112 -0.15 -5.92 6.63
C ASN A 112 0.63 -6.99 5.87
N TYR A 113 1.95 -6.81 5.75
CA TYR A 113 2.77 -7.68 4.90
C TYR A 113 3.08 -9.04 5.54
N ASN A 114 2.83 -9.22 6.84
CA ASN A 114 3.27 -10.41 7.59
C ASN A 114 4.79 -10.70 7.45
N MET A 115 5.58 -9.64 7.23
CA MET A 115 7.02 -9.70 7.13
C MET A 115 7.61 -8.54 7.92
N MET A 116 8.51 -8.85 8.86
CA MET A 116 9.21 -7.87 9.71
C MET A 116 8.29 -6.88 10.46
N ASN A 117 7.05 -7.28 10.76
CA ASN A 117 6.01 -6.40 11.34
C ASN A 117 5.76 -5.11 10.53
N VAL A 118 5.95 -5.16 9.21
CA VAL A 118 5.72 -4.02 8.32
C VAL A 118 4.24 -3.92 7.95
N ARG A 119 3.72 -2.69 8.02
CA ARG A 119 2.38 -2.31 7.59
C ARG A 119 2.45 -1.03 6.77
N SER A 120 1.69 -0.97 5.69
CA SER A 120 1.47 0.25 4.91
C SER A 120 0.04 0.74 5.13
N GLU A 121 -0.12 2.05 5.22
CA GLU A 121 -1.41 2.71 5.40
C GLU A 121 -1.60 3.77 4.31
N CYS A 122 -2.59 3.55 3.47
CA CYS A 122 -3.11 4.56 2.55
C CYS A 122 -4.27 5.26 3.26
N PHE A 123 -4.04 6.46 3.77
CA PHE A 123 -5.08 7.30 4.33
C PHE A 123 -6.10 7.72 3.26
N LEU A 124 -7.30 8.08 3.73
CA LEU A 124 -8.41 8.48 2.88
C LEU A 124 -8.00 9.60 1.92
N GLN A 125 -8.05 9.30 0.64
CA GLN A 125 -7.73 10.24 -0.43
C GLN A 125 -8.58 9.96 -1.67
N THR A 126 -8.76 10.97 -2.50
CA THR A 126 -9.39 10.80 -3.82
C THR A 126 -8.35 10.35 -4.83
N ILE A 127 -8.68 9.33 -5.62
CA ILE A 127 -7.79 8.83 -6.66
C ILE A 127 -7.64 9.89 -7.76
N ASP A 128 -6.43 10.42 -7.93
CA ASP A 128 -6.03 11.18 -9.10
C ASP A 128 -5.16 10.33 -10.02
N LYS A 129 -5.75 9.89 -11.14
CA LYS A 129 -5.07 9.07 -12.16
C LYS A 129 -3.90 9.80 -12.82
N ASN A 130 -3.81 11.13 -12.73
CA ASN A 130 -2.70 11.89 -13.32
C ASN A 130 -1.42 11.79 -12.51
N ARG A 131 -1.47 11.45 -11.22
CA ARG A 131 -0.27 11.34 -10.37
C ARG A 131 0.74 10.31 -10.88
N ILE A 132 0.29 9.32 -11.66
CA ILE A 132 1.23 8.36 -12.27
C ILE A 132 2.21 9.04 -13.24
N LYS A 133 1.80 10.15 -13.88
CA LYS A 133 2.63 10.91 -14.83
C LYS A 133 3.80 11.61 -14.15
N THR A 134 3.65 11.93 -12.85
CA THR A 134 4.66 12.62 -12.05
C THR A 134 5.37 11.70 -11.06
N TYR A 135 5.01 10.42 -11.00
CA TYR A 135 5.50 9.49 -9.97
C TYR A 135 7.03 9.51 -9.83
N GLU A 136 7.79 9.38 -10.92
CA GLU A 136 9.26 9.33 -10.84
C GLU A 136 9.85 10.63 -10.26
N LYS A 137 9.25 11.77 -10.59
CA LYS A 137 9.64 13.07 -10.05
C LYS A 137 9.28 13.19 -8.57
N ASP A 138 8.07 12.77 -8.21
CA ASP A 138 7.57 12.83 -6.84
C ASP A 138 8.36 11.89 -5.92
N PHE A 139 8.70 10.70 -6.41
CA PHE A 139 9.52 9.71 -5.70
C PHE A 139 10.96 10.20 -5.52
N LYS A 140 11.58 10.75 -6.57
CA LYS A 140 12.92 11.35 -6.45
C LYS A 140 12.95 12.51 -5.45
N LYS A 141 11.94 13.38 -5.49
CA LYS A 141 11.82 14.47 -4.50
C LYS A 141 11.70 13.92 -3.08
N TYR A 142 10.87 12.90 -2.89
CA TYR A 142 10.73 12.23 -1.61
C TYR A 142 12.07 11.65 -1.11
N GLU A 143 12.89 11.04 -1.97
CA GLU A 143 14.24 10.55 -1.60
C GLU A 143 15.20 11.68 -1.18
N GLU A 144 15.17 12.82 -1.89
CA GLU A 144 15.96 14.01 -1.54
C GLU A 144 15.52 14.60 -0.19
N ASP A 145 14.22 14.77 0.01
CA ASP A 145 13.63 15.27 1.26
C ASP A 145 13.90 14.31 2.43
N LEU A 146 13.81 12.99 2.19
CA LEU A 146 14.11 11.96 3.18
C LEU A 146 15.57 11.98 3.61
N LYS A 147 16.49 12.16 2.66
CA LYS A 147 17.92 12.29 2.95
C LYS A 147 18.18 13.53 3.82
N LYS A 148 17.62 14.68 3.45
CA LYS A 148 17.77 15.92 4.21
C LYS A 148 17.20 15.79 5.62
N TYR A 149 16.02 15.19 5.76
CA TYR A 149 15.41 14.92 7.06
C TYR A 149 16.33 14.09 7.95
N LYS A 150 16.94 13.03 7.41
CA LYS A 150 17.88 12.18 8.17
C LYS A 150 19.13 12.95 8.61
N GLU A 151 19.71 13.77 7.74
CA GLU A 151 20.85 14.62 8.09
C GLU A 151 20.52 15.61 9.21
N GLU A 152 19.37 16.27 9.15
CA GLU A 152 18.90 17.23 10.16
C GLU A 152 18.58 16.58 11.52
N HIS A 153 18.24 15.29 11.53
CA HIS A 153 17.84 14.54 12.72
C HIS A 153 18.87 13.50 13.19
N GLY A 154 20.05 13.43 12.55
CA GLY A 154 21.14 12.52 12.90
C GLY A 154 20.83 11.03 12.71
N LEU A 155 20.07 10.67 11.66
CA LEU A 155 19.63 9.31 11.32
C LEU A 155 20.40 8.65 10.16
#